data_AF-A0A9Q6VN03-F1
#
_entry.id   AF-A0A9Q6VN03-F1
#
_cell.length_a   1.000
_cell.length_b   1.000
_cell.length_c   1.000
_cell.angle_alpha   90.00
_cell.angle_beta   90.00
_cell.angle_gamma   90.00
#
_symmetry.space_group_name_H-M   'P 1'
#
loop_
_entity.id
_entity.type
_entity.pdbx_description
1 polymer ?
#
loop_
_entity_poly.entity_id
_entity_poly.type
_entity_poly.pdbx_seq_one_letter_code
_entity_poly.pdbx_strand_id
1 'polypeptide(L)'
;MSTPVEPLRLLLLAEEPSWAALLRECLAPMGSAAVLIDAPSWESVSHLFENDRNALLLTTPALQPSAGRCRLPTILLLDSEPASAPAGVSDWLVGASLTSDVLRRCLRHVRERGLLEHTLQRLAEEDPLTGIANRQGFQTLLAVRLAEGDGRGIALGHLDLDNFRHANDALGHQAGDRLILQVVARLKSQLEACDQLARLGSDEFALLINTHRAPERAEWMAERITEVMAEPYWVDGESLLIGCSLGIAHARANAGADPLMWHAHIAMQQAKSTQGCTFHVFNERINRNARSLADLESELRRALRRDELELHYQPRLDLGTGQIVGLEALVRWRHAERGLLAPSEFVPLAEQSGLIVPLGYWVISRALRDMQALRERGLEPLHMAVNLSFRQFQDSQLLSTLSRLITERGVEAQWLEFELTETAVMRRSDLVKQTMDALGRLGVRFSLDDFGTGFSSFVHLNSLPIALLKIDKSFVGGMESREENRKLVHAMINLAHNLKLEVVAEGVETPEQLALLRDFGCDQVQGYFISKPLPLAELVDYLTFGAGQQVSQAI
;
A
#
# COMPACT_ATOMS: atom_id res chain seq x y z
N MET A 1 -13.21 42.35 -19.62
CA MET A 1 -12.16 43.38 -19.83
C MET A 1 -11.01 42.69 -20.53
N SER A 2 -10.66 43.13 -21.74
CA SER A 2 -9.60 42.48 -22.54
C SER A 2 -8.27 42.64 -21.81
N THR A 3 -7.62 41.53 -21.45
CA THR A 3 -6.25 41.53 -20.95
C THR A 3 -5.37 42.31 -21.94
N PRO A 4 -4.50 43.24 -21.49
CA PRO A 4 -3.59 43.93 -22.38
C PRO A 4 -2.72 42.87 -23.06
N VAL A 5 -2.82 42.76 -24.39
CA VAL A 5 -1.95 41.86 -25.15
C VAL A 5 -0.57 42.48 -25.10
N GLU A 6 0.35 41.86 -24.37
CA GLU A 6 1.74 42.28 -24.35
C GLU A 6 2.30 42.29 -25.79
N PRO A 7 3.02 43.35 -26.19
CA PRO A 7 3.57 43.45 -27.53
C PRO A 7 4.62 42.36 -27.76
N LEU A 8 4.63 41.79 -28.96
CA LEU A 8 5.63 40.79 -29.35
C LEU A 8 7.02 41.45 -29.38
N ARG A 9 7.98 40.94 -28.61
CA ARG A 9 9.33 41.49 -28.54
C ARG A 9 10.21 40.81 -29.59
N LEU A 10 10.73 41.58 -30.53
CA LEU A 10 11.58 41.12 -31.60
C LEU A 10 13.01 41.54 -31.29
N LEU A 11 13.86 40.60 -30.91
CA LEU A 11 15.28 40.84 -30.68
C LEU A 11 16.03 40.73 -32.00
N LEU A 12 16.72 41.77 -32.42
CA LEU A 12 17.52 41.78 -33.65
C LEU A 12 19.02 41.71 -33.33
N LEU A 13 19.69 40.70 -33.90
CA LEU A 13 21.14 40.56 -33.94
C LEU A 13 21.59 40.64 -35.41
N ALA A 14 22.02 41.83 -35.86
CA ALA A 14 22.50 42.03 -37.23
C ALA A 14 23.76 42.91 -37.23
N GLU A 15 24.72 42.58 -38.08
CA GLU A 15 25.96 43.36 -38.25
C GLU A 15 25.69 44.68 -38.98
N GLU A 16 24.78 44.65 -39.95
CA GLU A 16 24.44 45.80 -40.77
C GLU A 16 23.21 46.55 -40.24
N PRO A 17 23.25 47.90 -40.17
CA PRO A 17 22.08 48.70 -39.78
C PRO A 17 20.96 48.68 -40.84
N SER A 18 21.23 48.16 -42.05
CA SER A 18 20.27 48.01 -43.15
C SER A 18 19.07 47.14 -42.76
N TRP A 19 19.31 46.02 -42.09
CA TRP A 19 18.27 45.10 -41.61
C TRP A 19 17.36 45.75 -40.56
N ALA A 20 17.93 46.53 -39.64
CA ALA A 20 17.15 47.22 -38.61
C ALA A 20 16.22 48.28 -39.22
N ALA A 21 16.69 49.02 -40.25
CA ALA A 21 15.88 50.00 -40.96
C ALA A 21 14.73 49.32 -41.73
N LEU A 22 15.05 48.26 -42.47
CA LEU A 22 14.11 47.52 -43.31
C LEU A 22 13.02 46.83 -42.45
N LEU A 23 13.39 46.21 -41.33
CA LEU A 23 12.43 45.60 -40.40
C LEU A 23 11.53 46.65 -39.75
N ARG A 24 12.05 47.82 -39.36
CA ARG A 24 11.23 48.92 -38.81
C ARG A 24 10.20 49.42 -39.82
N GLU A 25 10.58 49.57 -41.08
CA GLU A 25 9.66 49.95 -42.16
C GLU A 25 8.57 48.88 -42.34
N CYS A 26 8.96 47.60 -42.39
CA CYS A 26 8.01 46.50 -42.52
C CYS A 26 7.08 46.35 -41.31
N LEU A 27 7.52 46.72 -40.10
CA LEU A 27 6.75 46.66 -38.85
C LEU A 27 5.88 47.90 -38.62
N ALA A 28 6.13 49.03 -39.28
CA ALA A 28 5.36 50.27 -39.11
C ALA A 28 3.83 50.08 -39.24
N PRO A 29 3.31 49.26 -40.19
CA PRO A 29 1.87 48.99 -40.30
C PRO A 29 1.29 48.13 -39.17
N MET A 30 2.14 47.52 -38.33
CA MET A 30 1.73 46.70 -37.18
C MET A 30 1.59 47.51 -35.89
N GLY A 31 1.98 48.80 -35.90
CA GLY A 31 1.83 49.71 -34.75
C GLY A 31 2.51 49.18 -33.48
N SER A 32 1.83 49.26 -32.34
CA SER A 32 2.34 48.80 -31.05
C SER A 32 2.24 47.28 -30.83
N ALA A 33 1.90 46.48 -31.85
CA ALA A 33 1.73 45.04 -31.70
C ALA A 33 3.06 44.27 -31.61
N ALA A 34 4.16 44.86 -32.09
CA ALA A 34 5.51 44.31 -32.01
C ALA A 34 6.53 45.42 -31.72
N VAL A 35 7.53 45.11 -30.91
CA VAL A 35 8.61 46.03 -30.53
C VAL A 35 9.94 45.43 -30.96
N LEU A 36 10.66 46.14 -31.84
CA LEU A 36 12.01 45.75 -32.27
C LEU A 36 13.06 46.28 -31.29
N ILE A 37 13.93 45.39 -30.82
CA ILE A 37 15.01 45.67 -29.86
C ILE A 37 16.31 45.25 -30.53
N ASP A 38 17.20 46.20 -30.81
CA ASP A 38 18.52 45.90 -31.38
C ASP A 38 19.51 45.52 -30.27
N ALA A 39 20.33 44.49 -30.51
CA ALA A 39 21.42 44.13 -29.62
C ALA A 39 22.68 43.73 -30.41
N PRO A 40 23.88 43.95 -29.86
CA PRO A 40 25.13 43.63 -30.55
C PRO A 40 25.48 42.13 -30.52
N SER A 41 25.03 41.40 -29.49
CA SER A 41 25.24 39.95 -29.38
C SER A 41 24.23 39.32 -28.43
N TRP A 42 24.01 38.00 -28.55
CA TRP A 42 23.13 37.25 -27.66
C TRP A 42 23.58 37.33 -26.19
N GLU A 43 24.89 37.24 -25.91
CA GLU A 43 25.43 37.28 -24.55
C GLU A 43 25.12 38.59 -23.80
N SER A 44 24.93 39.70 -24.54
CA SER A 44 24.62 41.00 -23.92
C SER A 44 23.19 41.10 -23.39
N VAL A 45 22.28 40.26 -23.87
CA VAL A 45 20.84 40.36 -23.64
C VAL A 45 20.19 39.07 -23.15
N SER A 46 20.91 37.95 -23.10
CA SER A 46 20.33 36.63 -22.77
C SER A 46 19.55 36.66 -21.45
N HIS A 47 20.09 37.28 -20.40
CA HIS A 47 19.44 37.38 -19.08
C HIS A 47 18.09 38.13 -19.10
N LEU A 48 17.84 38.98 -20.10
CA LEU A 48 16.58 39.73 -20.23
C LEU A 48 15.49 38.95 -20.95
N PHE A 49 15.84 37.88 -21.67
CA PHE A 49 14.94 37.14 -22.55
C PHE A 49 14.93 35.62 -22.32
N GLU A 50 15.77 35.10 -21.43
CA GLU A 50 15.89 33.67 -21.12
C GLU A 50 14.55 33.00 -20.72
N ASN A 51 13.59 33.77 -20.18
CA ASN A 51 12.27 33.30 -19.77
C ASN A 51 11.11 34.05 -20.45
N ASP A 52 11.38 34.87 -21.46
CA ASP A 52 10.35 35.66 -22.12
C ASP A 52 9.63 34.86 -23.20
N ARG A 53 8.37 34.49 -22.91
CA ARG A 53 7.52 33.66 -23.77
C ARG A 53 6.94 34.41 -24.96
N ASN A 54 7.08 35.73 -25.01
CA ASN A 54 6.55 36.58 -26.06
C ASN A 54 7.69 37.28 -26.84
N ALA A 55 8.87 36.66 -26.86
CA ALA A 55 10.05 37.13 -27.56
C ALA A 55 10.45 36.20 -28.71
N LEU A 56 10.96 36.77 -29.80
CA LEU A 56 11.52 36.07 -30.95
C LEU A 56 12.90 36.65 -31.28
N LEU A 57 13.81 35.80 -31.73
CA LEU A 57 15.13 36.21 -32.20
C LEU A 57 15.15 36.32 -33.73
N LEU A 58 15.55 37.47 -34.25
CA LEU A 58 15.91 37.71 -35.64
C LEU A 58 17.43 37.86 -35.70
N THR A 59 18.11 37.04 -36.48
CA THR A 59 19.59 37.07 -36.52
C THR A 59 20.14 36.86 -37.93
N THR A 60 21.27 37.49 -38.25
CA THR A 60 22.07 37.15 -39.42
C THR A 60 22.95 35.93 -39.13
N PRO A 61 23.40 35.16 -40.16
CA PRO A 61 24.22 33.96 -39.95
C PRO A 61 25.49 34.20 -39.11
N ALA A 62 26.11 35.38 -39.21
CA ALA A 62 27.32 35.73 -38.49
C ALA A 62 27.11 35.89 -36.97
N LEU A 63 25.92 36.33 -36.56
CA LEU A 63 25.56 36.58 -35.15
C LEU A 63 24.59 35.53 -34.60
N GLN A 64 24.39 34.43 -35.33
CA GLN A 64 23.53 33.34 -34.88
C GLN A 64 24.16 32.66 -33.64
N PRO A 65 23.44 32.58 -32.50
CA PRO A 65 23.95 31.86 -31.35
C PRO A 65 24.10 30.38 -31.67
N SER A 66 25.12 29.73 -31.10
CA SER A 66 25.34 28.30 -31.29
C SER A 66 24.14 27.47 -30.79
N ALA A 67 23.93 26.31 -31.42
CA ALA A 67 22.82 25.43 -31.10
C ALA A 67 22.75 25.14 -29.59
N GLY A 68 21.58 25.38 -28.98
CA GLY A 68 21.34 25.18 -27.56
C GLY A 68 21.65 26.37 -26.63
N ARG A 69 22.31 27.45 -27.12
CA ARG A 69 22.55 28.67 -26.30
C ARG A 69 21.37 29.63 -26.25
N CYS A 70 20.49 29.60 -27.25
CA CYS A 70 19.28 30.41 -27.30
C CYS A 70 18.05 29.48 -27.31
N ARG A 71 17.09 29.77 -26.43
CA ARG A 71 15.81 29.03 -26.34
C ARG A 71 14.65 29.75 -27.04
N LEU A 72 14.90 30.94 -27.59
CA LEU A 72 13.88 31.68 -28.33
C LEU A 72 13.70 31.08 -29.72
N PRO A 73 12.46 31.06 -30.25
CA PRO A 73 12.25 30.76 -31.66
C PRO A 73 13.03 31.77 -32.51
N THR A 74 13.82 31.24 -33.47
CA THR A 74 14.81 32.02 -34.21
C THR A 74 14.44 32.11 -35.68
N ILE A 75 14.46 33.32 -36.23
CA ILE A 75 14.25 33.62 -37.65
C ILE A 75 15.57 34.09 -38.24
N LEU A 76 16.05 33.41 -39.28
CA LEU A 76 17.32 33.75 -39.93
C LEU A 76 17.10 34.82 -41.01
N LEU A 77 17.89 35.89 -40.98
CA LEU A 77 17.88 36.95 -41.98
C LEU A 77 18.95 36.68 -43.04
N LEU A 78 18.54 36.52 -44.29
CA LEU A 78 19.40 36.14 -45.40
C LEU A 78 19.32 37.15 -46.55
N ASP A 79 20.44 37.34 -47.25
CA ASP A 79 20.45 38.23 -48.42
C ASP A 79 19.91 37.54 -49.68
N SER A 80 19.94 36.21 -49.71
CA SER A 80 19.45 35.40 -50.84
C SER A 80 18.76 34.11 -50.36
N GLU A 81 17.88 33.56 -51.20
CA GLU A 81 17.15 32.33 -50.91
C GLU A 81 18.12 31.15 -50.74
N PRO A 82 18.08 30.42 -49.61
CA PRO A 82 18.98 29.31 -49.39
C PRO A 82 18.57 28.10 -50.25
N ALA A 83 19.56 27.33 -50.73
CA ALA A 83 19.31 26.12 -51.53
C ALA A 83 18.61 24.99 -50.74
N SER A 84 18.69 25.04 -49.40
CA SER A 84 18.02 24.13 -48.47
C SER A 84 17.62 24.88 -47.20
N ALA A 85 16.53 24.44 -46.55
CA ALA A 85 16.08 25.03 -45.29
C ALA A 85 17.23 25.07 -44.25
N PRO A 86 17.53 26.23 -43.64
CA PRO A 86 18.59 26.32 -42.65
C PRO A 86 18.28 25.46 -41.42
N ALA A 87 19.28 24.72 -40.93
CA ALA A 87 19.11 23.86 -39.76
C ALA A 87 19.14 24.68 -38.45
N GLY A 88 18.30 24.30 -37.48
CA GLY A 88 18.33 24.90 -36.13
C GLY A 88 17.64 26.26 -36.01
N VAL A 89 16.85 26.67 -37.01
CA VAL A 89 16.02 27.89 -36.97
C VAL A 89 14.55 27.53 -37.19
N SER A 90 13.65 28.40 -36.73
CA SER A 90 12.20 28.22 -36.87
C SER A 90 11.72 28.60 -38.27
N ASP A 91 12.32 29.62 -38.89
CA ASP A 91 12.02 30.11 -40.24
C ASP A 91 13.17 30.99 -40.77
N TRP A 92 13.10 31.46 -42.02
CA TRP A 92 14.03 32.45 -42.59
C TRP A 92 13.31 33.55 -43.39
N LEU A 93 13.96 34.71 -43.52
CA LEU A 93 13.49 35.85 -44.29
C LEU A 93 14.59 36.33 -45.24
N VAL A 94 14.24 36.60 -46.49
CA VAL A 94 15.16 37.11 -47.51
C VAL A 94 14.93 38.61 -47.74
N GLY A 95 15.99 39.42 -47.61
CA GLY A 95 15.90 40.87 -47.65
C GLY A 95 15.30 41.42 -48.95
N ALA A 96 15.65 40.83 -50.09
CA ALA A 96 15.18 41.23 -51.42
C ALA A 96 13.65 41.02 -51.63
N SER A 97 13.03 40.12 -50.88
CA SER A 97 11.60 39.78 -50.98
C SER A 97 10.80 40.18 -49.74
N LEU A 98 11.42 40.86 -48.79
CA LEU A 98 10.78 41.18 -47.51
C LEU A 98 9.74 42.29 -47.71
N THR A 99 8.51 42.00 -47.31
CA THR A 99 7.40 42.95 -47.28
C THR A 99 6.69 42.83 -45.94
N SER A 100 5.90 43.85 -45.56
CA SER A 100 5.10 43.81 -44.33
C SER A 100 4.18 42.58 -44.23
N ASP A 101 3.62 42.12 -45.35
CA ASP A 101 2.77 40.92 -45.37
C ASP A 101 3.54 39.63 -45.15
N VAL A 102 4.73 39.51 -45.76
CA VAL A 102 5.62 38.35 -45.56
C VAL A 102 6.10 38.30 -44.12
N LEU A 103 6.57 39.43 -43.57
CA LEU A 103 7.00 39.52 -42.18
C LEU A 103 5.86 39.16 -41.22
N ARG A 104 4.65 39.71 -41.41
CA ARG A 104 3.48 39.40 -40.58
C ARG A 104 3.14 37.91 -40.62
N ARG A 105 3.15 37.29 -41.80
CA ARG A 105 2.84 35.87 -41.96
C ARG A 105 3.90 34.99 -41.29
N CYS A 106 5.17 35.30 -41.45
CA CYS A 106 6.29 34.60 -40.80
C CYS A 106 6.18 34.71 -39.27
N LEU A 107 6.02 35.92 -38.72
CA LEU A 107 5.87 36.12 -37.28
C LEU A 107 4.67 35.37 -36.71
N ARG A 108 3.54 35.35 -37.42
CA ARG A 108 2.36 34.55 -37.03
C ARG A 108 2.66 33.06 -37.07
N HIS A 109 3.29 32.56 -38.13
CA HIS A 109 3.62 31.14 -38.29
C HIS A 109 4.56 30.65 -37.17
N VAL A 110 5.66 31.37 -36.93
CA VAL A 110 6.63 31.03 -35.89
C VAL A 110 5.99 31.08 -34.50
N ARG A 111 5.11 32.06 -34.24
CA ARG A 111 4.37 32.16 -32.98
C ARG A 111 3.36 31.03 -32.79
N GLU A 112 2.57 30.70 -33.81
CA GLU A 112 1.62 29.58 -33.76
C GLU A 112 2.34 28.25 -33.57
N ARG A 113 3.45 28.05 -34.29
CA ARG A 113 4.30 26.86 -34.16
C ARG A 113 4.91 26.75 -32.77
N GLY A 114 5.47 27.83 -32.22
CA GLY A 114 6.01 27.84 -30.86
C GLY A 114 4.93 27.57 -29.80
N LEU A 115 3.71 28.10 -29.98
CA LEU A 115 2.58 27.81 -29.10
C LEU A 115 2.15 26.35 -29.19
N LEU A 116 2.11 25.77 -30.39
CA LEU A 116 1.82 24.36 -30.63
C LEU A 116 2.88 23.46 -30.00
N GLU A 117 4.16 23.72 -30.24
CA GLU A 117 5.28 22.97 -29.66
C GLU A 117 5.25 23.02 -28.14
N HIS A 118 5.02 24.20 -27.54
CA HIS A 118 4.86 24.33 -26.10
C HIS A 118 3.61 23.59 -25.58
N THR A 119 2.49 23.63 -26.32
CA THR A 119 1.28 22.92 -25.93
C THR A 119 1.48 21.41 -26.00
N LEU A 120 2.17 20.92 -27.02
CA LEU A 120 2.55 19.51 -27.17
C LEU A 120 3.49 19.07 -26.06
N GLN A 121 4.51 19.87 -25.73
CA GLN A 121 5.41 19.60 -24.60
C GLN A 121 4.63 19.51 -23.29
N ARG A 122 3.73 20.47 -23.06
CA ARG A 122 2.87 20.51 -21.88
C ARG A 122 1.96 19.28 -21.80
N LEU A 123 1.34 18.87 -22.90
CA LEU A 123 0.52 17.65 -22.95
C LEU A 123 1.34 16.37 -22.78
N ALA A 124 2.60 16.38 -23.17
CA ALA A 124 3.51 15.25 -22.99
C ALA A 124 4.00 15.13 -21.54
N GLU A 125 4.09 16.23 -20.79
CA GLU A 125 4.74 16.26 -19.47
C GLU A 125 3.81 16.60 -18.29
N GLU A 126 2.60 17.11 -18.52
CA GLU A 126 1.62 17.46 -17.48
C GLU A 126 0.39 16.54 -17.52
N ASP A 127 -0.24 16.35 -16.36
CA ASP A 127 -1.53 15.68 -16.22
C ASP A 127 -2.66 16.69 -16.53
N PRO A 128 -3.56 16.38 -17.50
CA PRO A 128 -4.55 17.33 -17.98
C PRO A 128 -5.62 17.69 -16.95
N LEU A 129 -5.87 16.83 -15.96
CA LEU A 129 -6.84 17.10 -14.90
C LEU A 129 -6.26 18.04 -13.85
N THR A 130 -5.04 17.78 -13.42
CA THR A 130 -4.46 18.40 -12.20
C THR A 130 -3.43 19.48 -12.48
N GLY A 131 -2.89 19.56 -13.69
CA GLY A 131 -1.88 20.53 -14.11
C GLY A 131 -0.53 20.36 -13.40
N ILE A 132 -0.28 19.22 -12.74
CA ILE A 132 1.04 18.83 -12.22
C ILE A 132 1.73 17.91 -13.23
N ALA A 133 3.02 17.62 -13.00
CA ALA A 133 3.75 16.72 -13.89
C ALA A 133 3.06 15.35 -13.97
N ASN A 134 3.01 14.76 -15.16
CA ASN A 134 2.60 13.38 -15.36
C ASN A 134 3.81 12.44 -15.16
N ARG A 135 3.59 11.13 -15.32
CA ARG A 135 4.65 10.12 -15.18
C ARG A 135 5.90 10.42 -16.02
N GLN A 136 5.73 10.86 -17.27
CA GLN A 136 6.85 11.12 -18.17
C GLN A 136 7.59 12.41 -17.78
N GLY A 137 6.86 13.48 -17.49
CA GLY A 137 7.44 14.72 -16.97
C GLY A 137 8.21 14.49 -15.67
N PHE A 138 7.67 13.66 -14.78
CA PHE A 138 8.33 13.31 -13.52
C PHE A 138 9.64 12.54 -13.72
N GLN A 139 9.67 11.56 -14.62
CA GLN A 139 10.89 10.80 -14.92
C GLN A 139 12.01 11.70 -15.46
N THR A 140 11.67 12.62 -16.37
CA THR A 140 12.61 13.60 -16.91
C THR A 140 13.16 14.50 -15.79
N LEU A 141 12.28 15.04 -14.94
CA LEU A 141 12.69 15.87 -13.80
C LEU A 141 13.57 15.11 -12.81
N LEU A 142 13.22 13.87 -12.48
CA LEU A 142 13.99 13.04 -11.56
C LEU A 142 15.40 12.76 -12.10
N ALA A 143 15.53 12.45 -13.40
CA ALA A 143 16.82 12.22 -14.02
C ALA A 143 17.73 13.46 -13.96
N VAL A 144 17.18 14.65 -14.25
CA VAL A 144 17.93 15.92 -14.16
C VAL A 144 18.39 16.17 -12.71
N ARG A 145 17.49 16.03 -11.74
CA ARG A 145 17.81 16.30 -10.32
C ARG A 145 18.83 15.33 -9.74
N LEU A 146 18.78 14.05 -10.12
CA LEU A 146 19.80 13.08 -9.73
C LEU A 146 21.18 13.41 -10.33
N ALA A 147 21.22 13.96 -11.55
CA ALA A 147 22.45 14.38 -12.21
C ALA A 147 23.06 15.66 -11.60
N GLU A 148 22.24 16.61 -11.16
CA GLU A 148 22.70 17.87 -10.53
C GLU A 148 23.28 17.67 -9.12
N GLY A 149 22.79 16.67 -8.38
CA GLY A 149 23.11 16.46 -6.95
C GLY A 149 24.10 15.34 -6.63
N ASP A 150 24.80 14.75 -7.62
CA ASP A 150 25.63 13.54 -7.46
C ASP A 150 24.87 12.37 -6.79
N GLY A 151 23.56 12.30 -7.04
CA GLY A 151 22.64 11.32 -6.44
C GLY A 151 22.39 11.47 -4.93
N ARG A 152 22.69 12.61 -4.31
CA ARG A 152 22.47 12.86 -2.87
C ARG A 152 21.55 14.06 -2.61
N GLY A 153 20.96 14.11 -1.40
CA GLY A 153 20.19 15.27 -0.93
C GLY A 153 18.80 15.39 -1.54
N ILE A 154 18.23 14.28 -2.00
CA ILE A 154 16.87 14.19 -2.51
C ILE A 154 16.21 12.95 -1.90
N ALA A 155 14.93 13.06 -1.55
CA ALA A 155 14.08 11.93 -1.22
C ALA A 155 12.88 11.87 -2.18
N LEU A 156 12.41 10.65 -2.44
CA LEU A 156 11.24 10.39 -3.26
C LEU A 156 10.12 9.84 -2.39
N GLY A 157 8.97 10.51 -2.40
CA GLY A 157 7.70 10.01 -1.88
C GLY A 157 6.86 9.38 -2.99
N HIS A 158 6.29 8.20 -2.74
CA HIS A 158 5.28 7.56 -3.58
C HIS A 158 4.00 7.40 -2.77
N LEU A 159 2.92 8.06 -3.17
CA LEU A 159 1.65 8.10 -2.45
C LEU A 159 0.56 7.41 -3.26
N ASP A 160 -0.27 6.63 -2.60
CA ASP A 160 -1.45 5.98 -3.17
C ASP A 160 -2.67 6.24 -2.28
N LEU A 161 -3.84 6.46 -2.90
CA LEU A 161 -5.11 6.65 -2.18
C LEU A 161 -5.81 5.31 -1.98
N ASP A 162 -6.01 4.92 -0.71
CA ASP A 162 -6.57 3.61 -0.39
C ASP A 162 -8.05 3.53 -0.79
N ASN A 163 -8.42 2.44 -1.46
CA ASN A 163 -9.79 2.17 -1.93
C ASN A 163 -10.40 3.25 -2.84
N PHE A 164 -9.59 4.06 -3.54
CA PHE A 164 -10.09 5.11 -4.45
C PHE A 164 -11.04 4.56 -5.53
N ARG A 165 -10.80 3.33 -6.03
CA ARG A 165 -11.72 2.66 -6.96
C ARG A 165 -13.14 2.53 -6.39
N HIS A 166 -13.28 2.17 -5.11
CA HIS A 166 -14.57 2.04 -4.46
C HIS A 166 -15.28 3.39 -4.35
N ALA A 167 -14.54 4.46 -4.07
CA ALA A 167 -15.08 5.82 -4.07
C ALA A 167 -15.57 6.24 -5.46
N ASN A 168 -14.83 5.91 -6.52
CA ASN A 168 -15.27 6.13 -7.91
C ASN A 168 -16.51 5.32 -8.27
N ASP A 169 -16.59 4.06 -7.85
CA ASP A 169 -17.74 3.20 -8.13
C ASP A 169 -19.00 3.68 -7.39
N ALA A 170 -18.84 4.26 -6.19
CA ALA A 170 -19.95 4.76 -5.37
C ALA A 170 -20.44 6.16 -5.78
N LEU A 171 -19.52 7.09 -6.11
CA LEU A 171 -19.83 8.51 -6.34
C LEU A 171 -19.77 8.92 -7.83
N GLY A 172 -19.24 8.05 -8.69
CA GLY A 172 -19.04 8.30 -10.11
C GLY A 172 -17.74 9.04 -10.45
N HIS A 173 -17.31 8.94 -11.71
CA HIS A 173 -16.01 9.45 -12.16
C HIS A 173 -15.81 10.96 -11.96
N GLN A 174 -16.85 11.79 -12.12
CA GLN A 174 -16.73 13.24 -11.91
C GLN A 174 -16.47 13.62 -10.45
N ALA A 175 -17.01 12.85 -9.50
CA ALA A 175 -16.73 13.02 -8.08
C ALA A 175 -15.28 12.60 -7.76
N GLY A 176 -14.81 11.53 -8.39
CA GLY A 176 -13.41 11.10 -8.37
C GLY A 176 -12.44 12.18 -8.83
N ASP A 177 -12.74 12.85 -9.95
CA ASP A 177 -11.91 13.93 -10.46
C ASP A 177 -11.83 15.11 -9.48
N ARG A 178 -12.96 15.49 -8.86
CA ARG A 178 -12.99 16.54 -7.82
C ARG A 178 -12.18 16.15 -6.59
N LEU A 179 -12.26 14.88 -6.18
CA LEU A 179 -11.48 14.34 -5.07
C LEU A 179 -9.97 14.43 -5.37
N ILE A 180 -9.54 14.04 -6.57
CA ILE A 180 -8.14 14.15 -6.99
C ILE A 180 -7.66 15.60 -6.97
N LEU A 181 -8.49 16.56 -7.41
CA LEU A 181 -8.14 17.98 -7.33
C LEU A 181 -7.94 18.46 -5.89
N GLN A 182 -8.75 17.99 -4.94
CA GLN A 182 -8.57 18.28 -3.51
C GLN A 182 -7.30 17.67 -2.94
N VAL A 183 -7.00 16.41 -3.30
CA VAL A 183 -5.75 15.74 -2.92
C VAL A 183 -4.54 16.54 -3.40
N VAL A 184 -4.54 16.96 -4.67
CA VAL A 184 -3.44 17.77 -5.22
C VAL A 184 -3.31 19.10 -4.49
N ALA A 185 -4.42 19.76 -4.16
CA ALA A 185 -4.39 21.01 -3.39
C ALA A 185 -3.78 20.81 -1.99
N ARG A 186 -4.16 19.73 -1.29
CA ARG A 186 -3.61 19.36 0.02
C ARG A 186 -2.12 19.07 -0.06
N LEU A 187 -1.69 18.26 -1.03
CA LEU A 187 -0.27 17.96 -1.22
C LEU A 187 0.53 19.21 -1.54
N LYS A 188 0.06 20.06 -2.47
CA LYS A 188 0.73 21.34 -2.79
C LYS A 188 0.86 22.26 -1.59
N SER A 189 -0.09 22.25 -0.65
CA SER A 189 -0.03 23.09 0.56
C SER A 189 1.11 22.72 1.52
N GLN A 190 1.61 21.48 1.43
CA GLN A 190 2.71 21.00 2.27
C GLN A 190 4.08 21.11 1.59
N LEU A 191 4.12 21.35 0.28
CA LEU A 191 5.35 21.40 -0.51
C LEU A 191 5.96 22.80 -0.55
N GLU A 192 7.30 22.88 -0.54
CA GLU A 192 8.02 24.13 -0.76
C GLU A 192 8.32 24.36 -2.26
N ALA A 193 8.75 25.57 -2.61
CA ALA A 193 9.10 25.93 -3.99
C ALA A 193 10.23 25.08 -4.60
N CYS A 194 11.03 24.41 -3.77
CA CYS A 194 12.11 23.54 -4.20
C CYS A 194 11.69 22.07 -4.42
N ASP A 195 10.48 21.69 -4.03
CA ASP A 195 9.92 20.35 -4.18
C ASP A 195 9.11 20.24 -5.48
N GLN A 196 8.82 19.01 -5.90
CA GLN A 196 7.99 18.74 -7.08
C GLN A 196 6.90 17.71 -6.76
N LEU A 197 5.76 17.85 -7.42
CA LEU A 197 4.62 16.93 -7.31
C LEU A 197 4.26 16.43 -8.71
N ALA A 198 3.98 15.14 -8.81
CA ALA A 198 3.51 14.51 -10.03
C ALA A 198 2.40 13.50 -9.77
N ARG A 199 1.58 13.26 -10.79
CA ARG A 199 0.59 12.18 -10.84
C ARG A 199 1.13 11.07 -11.74
N LEU A 200 1.33 9.88 -11.18
CA LEU A 200 1.87 8.73 -11.90
C LEU A 200 0.80 7.94 -12.64
N GLY A 201 -0.44 8.00 -12.16
CA GLY A 201 -1.62 7.33 -12.70
C GLY A 201 -2.80 7.52 -11.74
N SER A 202 -4.03 7.23 -12.19
CA SER A 202 -5.28 7.18 -11.40
C SER A 202 -5.21 7.86 -10.02
N ASP A 203 -4.78 7.11 -9.00
CA ASP A 203 -4.71 7.42 -7.57
C ASP A 203 -3.27 7.49 -7.02
N GLU A 204 -2.26 7.38 -7.88
CA GLU A 204 -0.85 7.38 -7.52
C GLU A 204 -0.19 8.75 -7.77
N PHE A 205 0.54 9.23 -6.77
CA PHE A 205 1.30 10.49 -6.80
C PHE A 205 2.77 10.26 -6.44
N ALA A 206 3.64 11.09 -7.00
CA ALA A 206 5.06 11.15 -6.65
C ALA A 206 5.44 12.52 -6.12
N LEU A 207 6.22 12.54 -5.04
CA LEU A 207 6.76 13.75 -4.44
C LEU A 207 8.27 13.71 -4.52
N LEU A 208 8.89 14.74 -5.09
CA LEU A 208 10.34 14.92 -5.07
C LEU A 208 10.70 15.96 -4.02
N ILE A 209 11.42 15.51 -2.98
CA ILE A 209 11.69 16.30 -1.77
C ILE A 209 13.16 16.64 -1.74
N ASN A 210 13.49 17.93 -1.68
CA ASN A 210 14.87 18.37 -1.54
C ASN A 210 15.35 18.23 -0.08
N THR A 211 16.27 17.31 0.19
CA THR A 211 16.82 17.03 1.52
C THR A 211 18.26 17.50 1.70
N HIS A 212 18.80 18.33 0.80
CA HIS A 212 20.19 18.79 0.86
C HIS A 212 20.59 19.47 2.17
N ARG A 213 19.67 20.20 2.81
CA ARG A 213 19.93 20.92 4.06
C ARG A 213 19.63 20.08 5.31
N ALA A 214 18.68 19.16 5.21
CA ALA A 214 18.17 18.38 6.34
C ALA A 214 17.68 17.01 5.82
N PRO A 215 18.38 15.90 6.14
CA PRO A 215 17.98 14.56 5.73
C PRO A 215 16.59 14.16 6.23
N GLU A 216 16.26 14.56 7.47
CA GLU A 216 15.02 14.24 8.20
C GLU A 216 13.78 15.00 7.67
N ARG A 217 13.98 15.93 6.72
CA ARG A 217 12.90 16.75 6.15
C ARG A 217 11.84 15.90 5.45
N ALA A 218 12.25 14.79 4.84
CA ALA A 218 11.33 13.90 4.14
C ALA A 218 10.33 13.26 5.10
N GLU A 219 10.81 12.75 6.24
CA GLU A 219 10.00 12.15 7.30
C GLU A 219 9.06 13.15 7.94
N TRP A 220 9.55 14.35 8.27
CA TRP A 220 8.70 15.40 8.84
C TRP A 220 7.58 15.83 7.88
N MET A 221 7.90 15.94 6.58
CA MET A 221 6.88 16.24 5.57
C MET A 221 5.90 15.07 5.38
N ALA A 222 6.36 13.82 5.55
CA ALA A 222 5.51 12.63 5.52
C ALA A 222 4.43 12.68 6.59
N GLU A 223 4.81 12.94 7.84
CA GLU A 223 3.91 13.04 8.99
C GLU A 223 2.82 14.09 8.71
N ARG A 224 3.22 15.27 8.25
CA ARG A 224 2.30 16.36 7.91
C ARG A 224 1.37 16.01 6.74
N ILE A 225 1.89 15.35 5.71
CA ILE A 225 1.07 14.90 4.59
C ILE A 225 0.03 13.89 5.09
N THR A 226 0.42 12.90 5.89
CA THR A 226 -0.52 11.90 6.40
C THR A 226 -1.60 12.50 7.29
N GLU A 227 -1.27 13.50 8.11
CA GLU A 227 -2.24 14.23 8.94
C GLU A 227 -3.25 14.99 8.08
N VAL A 228 -2.79 15.80 7.13
CA VAL A 228 -3.65 16.63 6.26
C VAL A 228 -4.51 15.75 5.34
N MET A 229 -3.97 14.61 4.91
CA MET A 229 -4.70 13.67 4.05
C MET A 229 -5.79 12.89 4.80
N ALA A 230 -5.67 12.76 6.13
CA ALA A 230 -6.67 12.10 6.98
C ALA A 230 -7.94 12.95 7.19
N GLU A 231 -7.91 14.25 6.87
CA GLU A 231 -9.08 15.11 6.98
C GLU A 231 -10.20 14.69 6.00
N PRO A 232 -11.49 14.83 6.36
CA PRO A 232 -12.60 14.50 5.46
C PRO A 232 -12.55 15.30 4.15
N TYR A 233 -12.81 14.64 3.03
CA TYR A 233 -13.00 15.26 1.72
C TYR A 233 -14.47 15.61 1.52
N TRP A 234 -14.74 16.76 0.92
CA TRP A 234 -16.12 17.21 0.66
C TRP A 234 -16.41 17.16 -0.82
N VAL A 235 -17.24 16.22 -1.26
CA VAL A 235 -17.61 16.07 -2.68
C VAL A 235 -19.14 16.12 -2.77
N ASP A 236 -19.65 17.07 -3.54
CA ASP A 236 -21.10 17.27 -3.77
C ASP A 236 -21.95 17.41 -2.49
N GLY A 237 -21.34 17.89 -1.39
CA GLY A 237 -21.99 18.10 -0.11
C GLY A 237 -21.93 16.90 0.85
N GLU A 238 -21.35 15.77 0.43
CA GLU A 238 -21.10 14.61 1.29
C GLU A 238 -19.65 14.59 1.79
N SER A 239 -19.44 14.12 3.02
CA SER A 239 -18.12 13.94 3.62
C SER A 239 -17.61 12.52 3.38
N LEU A 240 -16.43 12.39 2.78
CA LEU A 240 -15.77 11.12 2.50
C LEU A 240 -14.43 11.03 3.25
N LEU A 241 -14.18 9.90 3.90
CA LEU A 241 -12.88 9.58 4.47
C LEU A 241 -12.16 8.59 3.56
N ILE A 242 -10.97 8.98 3.09
CA ILE A 242 -10.08 8.14 2.28
C ILE A 242 -8.72 8.10 2.96
N GLY A 243 -8.18 6.89 3.12
CA GLY A 243 -6.82 6.67 3.59
C GLY A 243 -5.79 6.98 2.51
N CYS A 244 -4.55 7.19 2.92
CA CYS A 244 -3.44 7.27 1.99
C CYS A 244 -2.23 6.51 2.52
N SER A 245 -1.56 5.81 1.61
CA SER A 245 -0.33 5.08 1.88
C SER A 245 0.84 5.80 1.22
N LEU A 246 1.81 6.26 2.02
CA LEU A 246 2.99 6.99 1.55
C LEU A 246 4.28 6.19 1.77
N GLY A 247 5.06 5.99 0.71
CA GLY A 247 6.39 5.38 0.77
C GLY A 247 7.49 6.38 0.52
N ILE A 248 8.50 6.46 1.37
CA ILE A 248 9.65 7.37 1.20
C ILE A 248 10.90 6.58 0.89
N ALA A 249 11.68 7.00 -0.10
CA ALA A 249 13.02 6.48 -0.35
C ALA A 249 14.04 7.61 -0.52
N HIS A 250 15.16 7.50 0.19
CA HIS A 250 16.26 8.44 0.08
C HIS A 250 17.17 8.09 -1.10
N ALA A 251 17.49 9.09 -1.94
CA ALA A 251 18.47 8.92 -3.00
C ALA A 251 19.85 8.62 -2.42
N ARG A 252 20.60 7.74 -3.09
CA ARG A 252 21.96 7.38 -2.72
C ARG A 252 22.89 7.70 -3.88
N ALA A 253 24.16 7.96 -3.57
CA ALA A 253 25.18 8.23 -4.57
C ALA A 253 25.19 7.10 -5.62
N ASN A 254 25.21 7.45 -6.91
CA ASN A 254 25.15 6.53 -8.05
C ASN A 254 23.88 5.67 -8.19
N ALA A 255 22.79 5.97 -7.47
CA ALA A 255 21.50 5.32 -7.70
C ALA A 255 20.77 5.99 -8.87
N GLY A 256 20.31 5.18 -9.84
CA GLY A 256 19.49 5.66 -10.95
C GLY A 256 18.05 5.99 -10.53
N ALA A 257 17.29 6.61 -11.43
CA ALA A 257 15.88 6.96 -11.23
C ALA A 257 14.99 5.73 -10.98
N ASP A 258 15.18 4.65 -11.73
CA ASP A 258 14.33 3.45 -11.62
C ASP A 258 14.47 2.72 -10.26
N PRO A 259 15.69 2.47 -9.73
CA PRO A 259 15.85 1.94 -8.38
C PRO A 259 15.18 2.80 -7.30
N LEU A 260 15.28 4.13 -7.40
CA LEU A 260 14.70 5.02 -6.41
C LEU A 260 13.16 4.99 -6.45
N MET A 261 12.58 5.04 -7.65
CA MET A 261 11.14 4.86 -7.87
C MET A 261 10.63 3.53 -7.32
N TRP A 262 11.38 2.46 -7.58
CA TRP A 262 11.06 1.12 -7.06
C TRP A 262 11.11 1.08 -5.53
N HIS A 263 12.14 1.67 -4.91
CA HIS A 263 12.27 1.71 -3.46
C HIS A 263 11.12 2.46 -2.79
N ALA A 264 10.74 3.63 -3.32
CA ALA A 264 9.61 4.39 -2.78
C ALA A 264 8.29 3.62 -2.93
N HIS A 265 8.09 2.94 -4.08
CA HIS A 265 6.91 2.11 -4.30
C HIS A 265 6.80 0.95 -3.30
N ILE A 266 7.91 0.24 -3.02
CA ILE A 266 7.85 -0.86 -2.04
C ILE A 266 7.58 -0.35 -0.63
N ALA A 267 8.15 0.80 -0.24
CA ALA A 267 7.83 1.41 1.05
C ALA A 267 6.34 1.79 1.13
N MET A 268 5.74 2.26 0.04
CA MET A 268 4.30 2.55 -0.03
C MET A 268 3.45 1.28 0.14
N GLN A 269 3.84 0.18 -0.49
CA GLN A 269 3.15 -1.12 -0.31
C GLN A 269 3.22 -1.62 1.14
N GLN A 270 4.31 -1.31 1.86
CA GLN A 270 4.37 -1.60 3.30
C GLN A 270 3.40 -0.72 4.09
N ALA A 271 3.29 0.57 3.75
CA ALA A 271 2.29 1.47 4.34
C ALA A 271 0.85 0.96 4.13
N LYS A 272 0.54 0.38 2.96
CA LYS A 272 -0.77 -0.22 2.66
C LYS A 272 -1.21 -1.36 3.60
N SER A 273 -0.28 -1.99 4.30
CA SER A 273 -0.63 -3.06 5.27
C SER A 273 -1.28 -2.52 6.54
N THR A 274 -1.12 -1.23 6.80
CA THR A 274 -1.72 -0.53 7.95
C THR A 274 -2.93 0.28 7.46
N GLN A 275 -4.06 0.16 8.16
CA GLN A 275 -5.28 0.86 7.78
C GLN A 275 -5.22 2.34 8.20
N GLY A 276 -5.56 3.26 7.28
CA GLY A 276 -5.62 4.71 7.54
C GLY A 276 -4.57 5.49 6.75
N CYS A 277 -4.30 6.73 7.16
CA CYS A 277 -3.22 7.53 6.56
C CYS A 277 -1.90 7.23 7.27
N THR A 278 -0.93 6.64 6.56
CA THR A 278 0.35 6.26 7.16
C THR A 278 1.48 6.35 6.15
N PHE A 279 2.72 6.37 6.64
CA PHE A 279 3.90 6.37 5.81
C PHE A 279 4.93 5.35 6.28
N HIS A 280 5.74 4.87 5.35
CA HIS A 280 6.89 4.02 5.62
C HIS A 280 8.12 4.54 4.90
N VAL A 281 9.26 4.50 5.59
CA VAL A 281 10.56 4.84 5.00
C VAL A 281 11.25 3.57 4.55
N PHE A 282 11.70 3.57 3.31
CA PHE A 282 12.43 2.49 2.69
C PHE A 282 13.72 2.21 3.46
N ASN A 283 13.85 0.98 3.93
CA ASN A 283 15.06 0.47 4.56
C ASN A 283 15.46 -0.86 3.89
N GLU A 284 16.67 -0.93 3.34
CA GLU A 284 17.17 -2.15 2.66
C GLU A 284 17.16 -3.41 3.54
N ARG A 285 17.25 -3.27 4.87
CA ARG A 285 17.12 -4.41 5.79
C ARG A 285 15.69 -4.96 5.82
N ILE A 286 14.69 -4.09 5.72
CA ILE A 286 13.27 -4.45 5.66
C ILE A 286 12.92 -4.95 4.26
N ASN A 287 13.60 -4.47 3.21
CA ASN A 287 13.22 -4.76 1.83
C ASN A 287 13.68 -6.13 1.27
N ARG A 288 14.67 -6.78 1.90
CA ARG A 288 14.91 -8.22 1.66
C ARG A 288 13.68 -9.05 2.00
N ASN A 289 12.84 -8.59 2.92
CA ASN A 289 11.60 -9.28 3.28
C ASN A 289 10.52 -9.13 2.20
N ALA A 290 10.46 -8.03 1.45
CA ALA A 290 9.44 -7.84 0.41
C ALA A 290 9.65 -8.74 -0.83
N ARG A 291 10.89 -8.86 -1.33
CA ARG A 291 11.21 -9.89 -2.34
C ARG A 291 10.99 -11.30 -1.80
N SER A 292 11.37 -11.51 -0.54
CA SER A 292 11.08 -12.76 0.17
C SER A 292 9.59 -13.05 0.29
N LEU A 293 8.69 -12.07 0.35
CA LEU A 293 7.24 -12.33 0.52
C LEU A 293 6.59 -12.84 -0.76
N ALA A 294 6.96 -12.29 -1.92
CA ALA A 294 6.48 -12.79 -3.22
C ALA A 294 7.04 -14.20 -3.52
N ASP A 295 8.31 -14.43 -3.20
CA ASP A 295 8.92 -15.76 -3.30
C ASP A 295 8.24 -16.74 -2.33
N LEU A 296 8.01 -16.33 -1.07
CA LEU A 296 7.32 -17.13 -0.06
C LEU A 296 5.85 -17.41 -0.43
N GLU A 297 5.18 -16.49 -1.13
CA GLU A 297 3.81 -16.72 -1.63
C GLU A 297 3.80 -17.83 -2.70
N SER A 298 4.72 -17.74 -3.65
CA SER A 298 4.89 -18.75 -4.71
C SER A 298 5.25 -20.12 -4.11
N GLU A 299 6.13 -20.12 -3.10
CA GLU A 299 6.51 -21.31 -2.34
C GLU A 299 5.34 -21.88 -1.54
N LEU A 300 4.53 -21.05 -0.86
CA LEU A 300 3.36 -21.51 -0.12
C LEU A 300 2.31 -22.10 -1.06
N ARG A 301 2.09 -21.46 -2.21
CA ARG A 301 1.21 -21.99 -3.27
C ARG A 301 1.70 -23.34 -3.79
N ARG A 302 3.01 -23.58 -3.83
CA ARG A 302 3.62 -24.86 -4.19
C ARG A 302 3.49 -25.88 -3.06
N ALA A 303 3.72 -25.46 -1.83
CA ALA A 303 3.59 -26.27 -0.62
C ALA A 303 2.17 -26.80 -0.43
N LEU A 304 1.14 -26.02 -0.76
CA LEU A 304 -0.26 -26.50 -0.75
C LEU A 304 -0.55 -27.66 -1.71
N ARG A 305 0.24 -27.79 -2.79
CA ARG A 305 0.14 -28.88 -3.77
C ARG A 305 1.09 -30.04 -3.49
N ARG A 306 1.99 -29.89 -2.52
CA ARG A 306 3.00 -30.88 -2.14
C ARG A 306 2.75 -31.31 -0.69
N ASP A 307 3.32 -32.42 -0.26
CA ASP A 307 3.24 -32.84 1.14
C ASP A 307 4.27 -32.09 2.01
N GLU A 308 4.34 -30.75 1.88
CA GLU A 308 5.27 -29.87 2.60
C GLU A 308 4.61 -29.23 3.84
N LEU A 309 3.29 -29.30 3.96
CA LEU A 309 2.53 -28.84 5.12
C LEU A 309 2.23 -30.02 6.05
N GLU A 310 2.26 -29.78 7.36
CA GLU A 310 1.89 -30.76 8.39
C GLU A 310 1.09 -30.10 9.51
N LEU A 311 0.36 -30.89 10.29
CA LEU A 311 -0.35 -30.42 11.48
C LEU A 311 0.39 -30.90 12.73
N HIS A 312 0.60 -29.97 13.64
CA HIS A 312 0.97 -30.26 15.03
C HIS A 312 -0.25 -30.02 15.89
N TYR A 313 -0.36 -30.75 16.99
CA TYR A 313 -1.53 -30.77 17.85
C TYR A 313 -1.14 -30.37 19.26
N GLN A 314 -1.82 -29.36 19.81
CA GLN A 314 -1.61 -28.97 21.19
C GLN A 314 -2.76 -29.49 22.07
N PRO A 315 -2.47 -30.33 23.09
CA PRO A 315 -3.49 -30.83 24.01
C PRO A 315 -4.10 -29.73 24.89
N ARG A 316 -5.42 -29.81 25.08
CA ARG A 316 -6.21 -29.03 26.04
C ARG A 316 -6.61 -29.92 27.21
N LEU A 317 -6.31 -29.48 28.43
CA LEU A 317 -6.55 -30.21 29.66
C LEU A 317 -7.75 -29.62 30.38
N ASP A 318 -8.68 -30.46 30.79
CA ASP A 318 -9.76 -30.10 31.71
C ASP A 318 -9.23 -30.04 33.15
N LEU A 319 -9.45 -28.92 33.83
CA LEU A 319 -8.92 -28.67 35.17
C LEU A 319 -9.64 -29.46 36.27
N GLY A 320 -10.90 -29.85 36.04
CA GLY A 320 -11.70 -30.59 37.02
C GLY A 320 -11.35 -32.09 37.06
N THR A 321 -11.12 -32.69 35.89
CA THR A 321 -10.84 -34.11 35.71
C THR A 321 -9.35 -34.42 35.54
N GLY A 322 -8.56 -33.43 35.15
CA GLY A 322 -7.15 -33.61 34.79
C GLY A 322 -6.95 -34.39 33.47
N GLN A 323 -7.99 -34.57 32.66
CA GLN A 323 -7.92 -35.31 31.41
C GLN A 323 -7.77 -34.38 30.21
N ILE A 324 -7.18 -34.90 29.14
CA ILE A 324 -7.16 -34.20 27.85
C ILE A 324 -8.54 -34.33 27.22
N VAL A 325 -9.17 -33.20 26.92
CA VAL A 325 -10.54 -33.12 26.35
C VAL A 325 -10.56 -32.59 24.93
N GLY A 326 -9.47 -31.96 24.49
CA GLY A 326 -9.37 -31.44 23.13
C GLY A 326 -7.94 -31.26 22.65
N LEU A 327 -7.83 -30.95 21.36
CA LEU A 327 -6.61 -30.77 20.61
C LEU A 327 -6.77 -29.54 19.73
N GLU A 328 -5.83 -28.60 19.77
CA GLU A 328 -5.77 -27.53 18.79
C GLU A 328 -4.87 -27.93 17.62
N ALA A 329 -5.42 -27.94 16.41
CA ALA A 329 -4.71 -28.24 15.18
C ALA A 329 -3.96 -27.00 14.66
N LEU A 330 -2.65 -27.04 14.80
CA LEU A 330 -1.75 -25.95 14.47
C LEU A 330 -0.94 -26.30 13.22
N VAL A 331 -1.17 -25.55 12.14
CA VAL A 331 -0.46 -25.77 10.88
C VAL A 331 1.03 -25.47 11.02
N ARG A 332 1.87 -26.28 10.36
CA ARG A 332 3.32 -26.06 10.24
C ARG A 332 3.73 -26.25 8.80
N TRP A 333 4.73 -25.48 8.38
CA TRP A 333 5.26 -25.59 7.03
C TRP A 333 6.72 -26.04 7.06
N ARG A 334 6.97 -27.24 6.53
CA ARG A 334 8.31 -27.80 6.39
C ARG A 334 8.99 -27.20 5.15
N HIS A 335 9.60 -26.05 5.33
CA HIS A 335 10.32 -25.34 4.28
C HIS A 335 11.71 -25.94 4.03
N ALA A 336 12.07 -26.16 2.76
CA ALA A 336 13.33 -26.80 2.39
C ALA A 336 14.57 -26.06 2.90
N GLU A 337 14.54 -24.72 2.87
CA GLU A 337 15.69 -23.88 3.28
C GLU A 337 15.56 -23.32 4.70
N ARG A 338 14.34 -23.14 5.19
CA ARG A 338 14.07 -22.41 6.46
C ARG A 338 13.70 -23.35 7.62
N GLY A 339 13.61 -24.65 7.36
CA GLY A 339 13.18 -25.62 8.35
C GLY A 339 11.68 -25.54 8.61
N LEU A 340 11.27 -25.82 9.84
CA LEU A 340 9.86 -25.86 10.22
C LEU A 340 9.37 -24.46 10.60
N LEU A 341 8.55 -23.86 9.74
CA LEU A 341 7.96 -22.54 9.95
C LEU A 341 6.67 -22.61 10.75
N ALA A 342 6.50 -21.67 11.67
CA ALA A 342 5.30 -21.52 12.49
C ALA A 342 4.21 -20.68 11.76
N PRO A 343 2.92 -20.79 12.15
CA PRO A 343 1.82 -20.06 11.53
C PRO A 343 2.06 -18.55 11.45
N SER A 344 2.65 -17.95 12.49
CA SER A 344 2.95 -16.52 12.55
C SER A 344 3.87 -16.03 11.43
N GLU A 345 4.64 -16.93 10.80
CA GLU A 345 5.58 -16.58 9.74
C GLU A 345 4.95 -16.58 8.34
N PHE A 346 3.84 -17.30 8.11
CA PHE A 346 3.26 -17.46 6.77
C PHE A 346 1.74 -17.29 6.67
N VAL A 347 0.99 -17.41 7.78
CA VAL A 347 -0.47 -17.18 7.79
C VAL A 347 -0.82 -15.72 7.43
N PRO A 348 -0.14 -14.68 7.94
CA PRO A 348 -0.42 -13.30 7.52
C PRO A 348 -0.25 -13.11 6.00
N LEU A 349 0.75 -13.76 5.40
CA LEU A 349 0.94 -13.76 3.95
C LEU A 349 -0.18 -14.50 3.22
N ALA A 350 -0.61 -15.65 3.75
CA ALA A 350 -1.73 -16.42 3.19
C ALA A 350 -3.03 -15.60 3.20
N GLU A 351 -3.26 -14.82 4.26
CA GLU A 351 -4.40 -13.91 4.35
C GLU A 351 -4.30 -12.80 3.31
N GLN A 352 -3.18 -12.10 3.20
CA GLN A 352 -3.00 -11.00 2.24
C GLN A 352 -3.18 -11.48 0.79
N SER A 353 -2.57 -12.59 0.42
CA SER A 353 -2.60 -13.19 -0.93
C SER A 353 -3.90 -13.94 -1.26
N GLY A 354 -4.77 -14.19 -0.28
CA GLY A 354 -5.99 -14.99 -0.44
C GLY A 354 -5.75 -16.52 -0.43
N LEU A 355 -4.51 -16.97 -0.25
CA LEU A 355 -4.18 -18.40 -0.07
C LEU A 355 -4.70 -18.98 1.26
N ILE A 356 -5.23 -18.15 2.17
CA ILE A 356 -5.82 -18.61 3.44
C ILE A 356 -7.03 -19.53 3.22
N VAL A 357 -7.80 -19.32 2.14
CA VAL A 357 -8.95 -20.18 1.82
C VAL A 357 -8.52 -21.60 1.45
N PRO A 358 -7.64 -21.81 0.43
CA PRO A 358 -7.16 -23.16 0.13
C PRO A 358 -6.33 -23.78 1.27
N LEU A 359 -5.57 -22.98 2.02
CA LEU A 359 -4.85 -23.45 3.19
C LEU A 359 -5.80 -23.97 4.26
N GLY A 360 -6.86 -23.24 4.58
CA GLY A 360 -7.82 -23.66 5.59
C GLY A 360 -8.58 -24.93 5.19
N TYR A 361 -8.97 -25.10 3.93
CA TYR A 361 -9.54 -26.37 3.48
C TYR A 361 -8.57 -27.55 3.59
N TRP A 362 -7.28 -27.31 3.31
CA TRP A 362 -6.23 -28.31 3.50
C TRP A 362 -6.11 -28.69 4.98
N VAL A 363 -6.07 -27.71 5.89
CA VAL A 363 -6.00 -27.92 7.35
C VAL A 363 -7.20 -28.73 7.82
N ILE A 364 -8.42 -28.35 7.44
CA ILE A 364 -9.64 -29.04 7.88
C ILE A 364 -9.67 -30.49 7.37
N SER A 365 -9.36 -30.70 6.09
CA SER A 365 -9.29 -32.05 5.51
C SER A 365 -8.27 -32.93 6.24
N ARG A 366 -7.11 -32.35 6.60
CA ARG A 366 -6.07 -33.07 7.34
C ARG A 366 -6.47 -33.34 8.78
N ALA A 367 -7.05 -32.37 9.48
CA ALA A 367 -7.54 -32.52 10.85
C ALA A 367 -8.61 -33.63 10.93
N LEU A 368 -9.58 -33.65 10.02
CA LEU A 368 -10.61 -34.71 9.96
C LEU A 368 -10.00 -36.09 9.68
N ARG A 369 -8.98 -36.18 8.83
CA ARG A 369 -8.26 -37.43 8.58
C ARG A 369 -7.52 -37.92 9.83
N ASP A 370 -6.88 -37.00 10.55
CA ASP A 370 -6.12 -37.34 11.74
C ASP A 370 -7.07 -37.69 12.91
N MET A 371 -8.24 -37.05 13.04
CA MET A 371 -9.32 -37.48 13.94
C MET A 371 -9.79 -38.92 13.65
N GLN A 372 -10.01 -39.24 12.38
CA GLN A 372 -10.36 -40.60 11.97
C GLN A 372 -9.28 -41.61 12.40
N ALA A 373 -8.00 -41.27 12.18
CA ALA A 373 -6.88 -42.12 12.56
C ALA A 373 -6.76 -42.31 14.08
N LEU A 374 -7.03 -41.28 14.88
CA LEU A 374 -7.07 -41.38 16.34
C LEU A 374 -8.18 -42.33 16.80
N ARG A 375 -9.38 -42.22 16.22
CA ARG A 375 -10.51 -43.12 16.52
C ARG A 375 -10.23 -44.57 16.12
N GLU A 376 -9.61 -44.79 14.96
CA GLU A 376 -9.22 -46.13 14.49
C GLU A 376 -8.19 -46.80 15.40
N ARG A 377 -7.41 -46.02 16.16
CA ARG A 377 -6.50 -46.52 17.20
C ARG A 377 -7.17 -46.80 18.54
N GLY A 378 -8.49 -46.59 18.66
CA GLY A 378 -9.26 -46.84 19.87
C GLY A 378 -9.11 -45.76 20.95
N LEU A 379 -8.65 -44.57 20.59
CA LEU A 379 -8.64 -43.43 21.51
C LEU A 379 -10.07 -42.87 21.66
N GLU A 380 -10.35 -42.36 22.86
CA GLU A 380 -11.61 -41.66 23.13
C GLU A 380 -11.76 -40.43 22.22
N PRO A 381 -13.00 -40.07 21.83
CA PRO A 381 -13.23 -38.89 21.01
C PRO A 381 -12.78 -37.61 21.74
N LEU A 382 -11.99 -36.80 21.04
CA LEU A 382 -11.50 -35.51 21.52
C LEU A 382 -12.02 -34.39 20.63
N HIS A 383 -12.26 -33.21 21.21
CA HIS A 383 -12.56 -32.02 20.42
C HIS A 383 -11.32 -31.60 19.61
N MET A 384 -11.45 -31.50 18.29
CA MET A 384 -10.42 -31.03 17.39
C MET A 384 -10.74 -29.59 16.99
N ALA A 385 -10.00 -28.65 17.54
CA ALA A 385 -10.14 -27.24 17.25
C ALA A 385 -9.29 -26.84 16.03
N VAL A 386 -9.90 -26.10 15.10
CA VAL A 386 -9.27 -25.60 13.88
C VAL A 386 -9.54 -24.11 13.75
N ASN A 387 -8.47 -23.33 13.61
CA ASN A 387 -8.55 -21.90 13.35
C ASN A 387 -9.19 -21.60 12.00
N LEU A 388 -10.20 -20.72 11.99
CA LEU A 388 -10.96 -20.38 10.79
C LEU A 388 -10.92 -18.87 10.52
N SER A 389 -10.35 -18.48 9.38
CA SER A 389 -10.23 -17.06 9.03
C SER A 389 -11.55 -16.44 8.58
N PHE A 390 -11.69 -15.13 8.77
CA PHE A 390 -12.86 -14.37 8.30
C PHE A 390 -13.10 -14.49 6.78
N ARG A 391 -12.03 -14.58 5.97
CA ARG A 391 -12.16 -14.73 4.50
C ARG A 391 -12.81 -16.06 4.12
N GLN A 392 -12.61 -17.12 4.91
CA GLN A 392 -13.27 -18.41 4.67
C GLN A 392 -14.77 -18.37 4.97
N PHE A 393 -15.21 -17.57 5.94
CA PHE A 393 -16.65 -17.36 6.21
C PHE A 393 -17.41 -16.70 5.05
N GLN A 394 -16.70 -15.99 4.19
CA GLN A 394 -17.26 -15.38 2.99
C GLN A 394 -17.34 -16.36 1.82
N ASP A 395 -16.71 -17.53 1.92
CA ASP A 395 -16.75 -18.53 0.87
C ASP A 395 -18.11 -19.26 0.87
N SER A 396 -18.87 -19.04 -0.20
CA SER A 396 -20.15 -19.71 -0.46
C SER A 396 -20.06 -21.25 -0.47
N GLN A 397 -18.87 -21.82 -0.70
CA GLN A 397 -18.65 -23.27 -0.77
C GLN A 397 -18.25 -23.91 0.57
N LEU A 398 -18.11 -23.13 1.64
CA LEU A 398 -17.65 -23.63 2.94
C LEU A 398 -18.56 -24.74 3.47
N LEU A 399 -19.88 -24.47 3.53
CA LEU A 399 -20.86 -25.40 4.07
C LEU A 399 -20.93 -26.72 3.27
N SER A 400 -20.99 -26.62 1.94
CA SER A 400 -21.08 -27.78 1.05
C SER A 400 -19.80 -28.64 1.14
N THR A 401 -18.64 -27.99 1.17
CA THR A 401 -17.35 -28.66 1.27
C THR A 401 -17.16 -29.34 2.62
N LEU A 402 -17.50 -28.67 3.73
CA LEU A 402 -17.42 -29.24 5.07
C LEU A 402 -18.34 -30.43 5.25
N SER A 403 -19.60 -30.31 4.83
CA SER A 403 -20.55 -31.43 4.89
C SER A 403 -20.00 -32.66 4.15
N ARG A 404 -19.44 -32.45 2.96
CA ARG A 404 -18.84 -33.52 2.16
C ARG A 404 -17.63 -34.15 2.88
N LEU A 405 -16.69 -33.34 3.39
CA LEU A 405 -15.50 -33.84 4.07
C LEU A 405 -15.82 -34.63 5.35
N ILE A 406 -16.78 -34.15 6.15
CA ILE A 406 -17.24 -34.83 7.37
C ILE A 406 -17.86 -36.18 7.01
N THR A 407 -18.74 -36.22 6.01
CA THR A 407 -19.38 -37.48 5.56
C THR A 407 -18.35 -38.45 4.97
N GLU A 408 -17.43 -37.99 4.12
CA GLU A 408 -16.39 -38.83 3.50
C GLU A 408 -15.46 -39.49 4.54
N ARG A 409 -15.18 -38.81 5.65
CA ARG A 409 -14.30 -39.31 6.72
C ARG A 409 -15.05 -40.07 7.82
N GLY A 410 -16.38 -40.00 7.84
CA GLY A 410 -17.22 -40.63 8.85
C GLY A 410 -16.92 -40.15 10.27
N VAL A 411 -16.52 -38.88 10.44
CA VAL A 411 -16.27 -38.24 11.73
C VAL A 411 -17.58 -37.60 12.22
N GLU A 412 -17.87 -37.67 13.51
CA GLU A 412 -19.03 -36.98 14.07
C GLU A 412 -18.70 -35.49 14.23
N ALA A 413 -19.54 -34.62 13.66
CA ALA A 413 -19.28 -33.19 13.59
C ALA A 413 -19.17 -32.50 14.96
N GLN A 414 -19.78 -33.07 16.01
CA GLN A 414 -19.70 -32.55 17.39
C GLN A 414 -18.29 -32.50 17.97
N TRP A 415 -17.38 -33.30 17.42
CA TRP A 415 -15.98 -33.31 17.82
C TRP A 415 -15.14 -32.32 17.01
N LEU A 416 -15.68 -31.70 15.96
CA LEU A 416 -15.01 -30.62 15.25
C LEU A 416 -15.39 -29.28 15.90
N GLU A 417 -14.38 -28.48 16.18
CA GLU A 417 -14.53 -27.14 16.75
C GLU A 417 -13.84 -26.13 15.83
N PHE A 418 -14.51 -25.02 15.51
CA PHE A 418 -13.90 -23.90 14.79
C PHE A 418 -13.62 -22.74 15.74
N GLU A 419 -12.37 -22.30 15.72
CA GLU A 419 -11.88 -21.13 16.45
C GLU A 419 -11.96 -19.89 15.57
N LEU A 420 -12.55 -18.82 16.11
CA LEU A 420 -12.63 -17.53 15.44
C LEU A 420 -12.15 -16.42 16.37
N THR A 421 -11.34 -15.51 15.85
CA THR A 421 -10.95 -14.32 16.60
C THR A 421 -12.13 -13.37 16.81
N GLU A 422 -12.09 -12.63 17.91
CA GLU A 422 -13.07 -11.60 18.25
C GLU A 422 -13.34 -10.62 17.09
N THR A 423 -12.27 -10.18 16.42
CA THR A 423 -12.36 -9.23 15.30
C THR A 423 -13.02 -9.83 14.05
N ALA A 424 -12.83 -11.13 13.79
CA ALA A 424 -13.46 -11.83 12.68
C ALA A 424 -14.98 -11.90 12.85
N VAL A 425 -15.44 -12.15 14.08
CA VAL A 425 -16.87 -12.25 14.41
C VAL A 425 -17.58 -10.90 14.32
N MET A 426 -16.93 -9.80 14.73
CA MET A 426 -17.52 -8.47 14.72
C MET A 426 -17.66 -7.87 13.31
N ARG A 427 -16.84 -8.30 12.33
CA ARG A 427 -16.94 -7.84 10.95
C ARG A 427 -18.15 -8.47 10.25
N ARG A 428 -19.21 -7.70 9.99
CA ARG A 428 -20.45 -8.16 9.32
C ARG A 428 -21.15 -9.32 10.07
N SER A 429 -21.51 -9.06 11.32
CA SER A 429 -22.08 -10.01 12.28
C SER A 429 -23.23 -10.88 11.74
N ASP A 430 -24.13 -10.32 10.93
CA ASP A 430 -25.29 -11.06 10.40
C ASP A 430 -24.91 -12.22 9.47
N LEU A 431 -23.93 -12.00 8.58
CA LEU A 431 -23.48 -13.04 7.64
C LEU A 431 -22.73 -14.15 8.39
N VAL A 432 -21.83 -13.76 9.30
CA VAL A 432 -21.07 -14.71 10.13
C VAL A 432 -22.02 -15.57 10.94
N LYS A 433 -23.03 -14.95 11.59
CA LYS A 433 -24.04 -15.66 12.35
C LYS A 433 -24.82 -16.67 11.50
N GLN A 434 -25.29 -16.28 10.31
CA GLN A 434 -26.02 -17.21 9.43
C GLN A 434 -25.18 -18.43 9.04
N THR A 435 -23.90 -18.23 8.74
CA THR A 435 -22.97 -19.31 8.42
C THR A 435 -22.69 -20.19 9.65
N MET A 436 -22.48 -19.59 10.81
CA MET A 436 -22.32 -20.32 12.07
C MET A 436 -23.56 -21.14 12.41
N ASP A 437 -24.77 -20.59 12.27
CA ASP A 437 -26.02 -21.32 12.49
C ASP A 437 -26.16 -22.50 11.52
N ALA A 438 -25.76 -22.32 10.25
CA ALA A 438 -25.80 -23.38 9.25
C ALA A 438 -24.81 -24.51 9.55
N LEU A 439 -23.60 -24.18 9.99
CA LEU A 439 -22.57 -25.13 10.40
C LEU A 439 -22.90 -25.80 11.75
N GLY A 440 -23.51 -25.05 12.68
CA GLY A 440 -24.01 -25.58 13.95
C GLY A 440 -25.11 -26.61 13.75
N ARG A 441 -25.96 -26.46 12.72
CA ARG A 441 -26.92 -27.50 12.31
C ARG A 441 -26.27 -28.79 11.80
N LEU A 442 -25.02 -28.75 11.32
CA LEU A 442 -24.25 -29.96 11.03
C LEU A 442 -23.72 -30.63 12.29
N GLY A 443 -23.73 -29.92 13.43
CA GLY A 443 -23.23 -30.39 14.73
C GLY A 443 -21.87 -29.82 15.12
N VAL A 444 -21.27 -28.93 14.32
CA VAL A 444 -19.95 -28.35 14.60
C VAL A 444 -20.02 -27.36 15.77
N ARG A 445 -19.02 -27.38 16.67
CA ARG A 445 -18.88 -26.42 17.78
C ARG A 445 -18.08 -25.19 17.36
N PHE A 446 -18.30 -24.08 18.04
CA PHE A 446 -17.55 -22.84 17.83
C PHE A 446 -16.96 -22.34 19.13
N SER A 447 -15.74 -21.84 19.05
CA SER A 447 -15.05 -21.17 20.13
C SER A 447 -14.57 -19.79 19.69
N LEU A 448 -14.59 -18.86 20.65
CA LEU A 448 -14.09 -17.51 20.44
C LEU A 448 -12.65 -17.42 20.93
N ASP A 449 -11.75 -17.03 20.04
CA ASP A 449 -10.32 -16.90 20.29
C ASP A 449 -9.90 -15.43 20.51
N ASP A 450 -8.73 -15.24 21.12
CA ASP A 450 -8.13 -13.95 21.46
C ASP A 450 -9.03 -13.02 22.32
N PHE A 451 -9.89 -13.56 23.18
CA PHE A 451 -10.88 -12.76 23.90
C PHE A 451 -10.23 -11.71 24.82
N GLY A 452 -10.69 -10.46 24.69
CA GLY A 452 -10.21 -9.34 25.51
C GLY A 452 -9.21 -8.43 24.82
N THR A 453 -8.75 -8.80 23.62
CA THR A 453 -7.87 -7.97 22.79
C THR A 453 -8.64 -7.01 21.87
N GLY A 454 -9.95 -7.19 21.72
CA GLY A 454 -10.85 -6.38 20.89
C GLY A 454 -11.92 -5.60 21.66
N PHE A 455 -12.75 -4.86 20.91
CA PHE A 455 -13.91 -4.12 21.42
C PHE A 455 -15.22 -4.88 21.14
N SER A 456 -15.51 -5.95 21.87
CA SER A 456 -16.79 -6.66 21.73
C SER A 456 -17.96 -5.90 22.34
N SER A 457 -19.06 -5.83 21.59
CA SER A 457 -20.37 -5.56 22.17
C SER A 457 -20.89 -6.86 22.80
N PHE A 458 -21.00 -6.91 24.13
CA PHE A 458 -21.50 -8.08 24.88
C PHE A 458 -22.85 -8.62 24.36
N VAL A 459 -23.69 -7.73 23.82
CA VAL A 459 -24.98 -8.08 23.20
C VAL A 459 -24.78 -9.02 22.01
N HIS A 460 -23.71 -8.83 21.24
CA HIS A 460 -23.43 -9.67 20.07
C HIS A 460 -22.94 -11.06 20.48
N LEU A 461 -22.08 -11.16 21.49
CA LEU A 461 -21.57 -12.45 21.98
C LEU A 461 -22.68 -13.39 22.43
N ASN A 462 -23.66 -12.87 23.20
CA ASN A 462 -24.80 -13.65 23.67
C ASN A 462 -25.72 -14.16 22.54
N SER A 463 -25.59 -13.60 21.33
CA SER A 463 -26.45 -13.94 20.19
C SER A 463 -25.85 -14.98 19.25
N LEU A 464 -24.60 -15.39 19.49
CA LEU A 464 -23.84 -16.29 18.63
C LEU A 464 -23.85 -17.72 19.18
N PRO A 465 -23.84 -18.74 18.31
CA PRO A 465 -23.81 -20.14 18.73
C PRO A 465 -22.39 -20.58 19.12
N ILE A 466 -21.75 -19.86 20.05
CA ILE A 466 -20.45 -20.22 20.63
C ILE A 466 -20.65 -21.09 21.87
N ALA A 467 -19.77 -22.06 22.06
CA ALA A 467 -19.78 -22.95 23.22
C ALA A 467 -18.66 -22.62 24.21
N LEU A 468 -17.57 -22.02 23.73
CA LEU A 468 -16.34 -21.88 24.47
C LEU A 468 -15.67 -20.53 24.18
N LEU A 469 -14.99 -19.99 25.17
CA LEU A 469 -14.24 -18.75 25.10
C LEU A 469 -12.79 -19.01 25.53
N LYS A 470 -11.84 -18.63 24.68
CA LYS A 470 -10.40 -18.74 24.93
C LYS A 470 -9.85 -17.39 25.39
N ILE A 471 -9.25 -17.36 26.58
CA ILE A 471 -8.58 -16.18 27.15
C ILE A 471 -7.15 -16.14 26.62
N ASP A 472 -6.81 -15.04 25.94
CA ASP A 472 -5.49 -14.86 25.32
C ASP A 472 -4.34 -14.95 26.33
N LYS A 473 -3.23 -15.54 25.88
CA LYS A 473 -2.01 -15.74 26.65
C LYS A 473 -1.42 -14.46 27.24
N SER A 474 -1.65 -13.29 26.63
CA SER A 474 -1.09 -12.03 27.15
C SER A 474 -1.68 -11.65 28.51
N PHE A 475 -2.94 -12.03 28.77
CA PHE A 475 -3.57 -11.84 30.07
C PHE A 475 -3.06 -12.86 31.09
N VAL A 476 -3.02 -14.14 30.69
CA VAL A 476 -2.58 -15.27 31.52
C VAL A 476 -1.13 -15.10 31.99
N GLY A 477 -0.21 -14.77 31.08
CA GLY A 477 1.20 -14.54 31.41
C GLY A 477 1.45 -13.37 32.38
N GLY A 478 0.51 -12.42 32.48
CA GLY A 478 0.62 -11.26 33.38
C GLY A 478 0.01 -11.45 34.77
N MET A 479 -0.70 -12.55 35.06
CA MET A 479 -1.46 -12.74 36.31
C MET A 479 -0.60 -12.83 37.58
N GLU A 480 0.66 -13.23 37.45
CA GLU A 480 1.58 -13.36 38.58
C GLU A 480 2.08 -12.00 39.06
N SER A 481 2.36 -11.09 38.11
CA SER A 481 3.04 -9.81 38.37
C SER A 481 2.10 -8.61 38.48
N ARG A 482 0.90 -8.68 37.88
CA ARG A 482 -0.05 -7.56 37.83
C ARG A 482 -1.40 -7.96 38.43
N GLU A 483 -1.78 -7.30 39.53
CA GLU A 483 -3.08 -7.50 40.16
C GLU A 483 -4.24 -7.13 39.23
N GLU A 484 -4.04 -6.15 38.35
CA GLU A 484 -5.01 -5.76 37.33
C GLU A 484 -5.33 -6.91 36.37
N ASN A 485 -4.31 -7.54 35.78
CA ASN A 485 -4.50 -8.70 34.88
C ASN A 485 -5.20 -9.85 35.61
N ARG A 486 -4.84 -10.10 36.88
CA ARG A 486 -5.48 -11.12 37.70
C ARG A 486 -6.98 -10.87 37.88
N LYS A 487 -7.37 -9.64 38.22
CA LYS A 487 -8.79 -9.24 38.33
C LYS A 487 -9.51 -9.35 36.99
N LEU A 488 -8.83 -9.01 35.90
CA LEU A 488 -9.37 -9.06 34.54
C LEU A 488 -9.68 -10.50 34.11
N VAL A 489 -8.74 -11.43 34.28
CA VAL A 489 -8.95 -12.86 33.97
C VAL A 489 -10.07 -13.44 34.83
N HIS A 490 -10.09 -13.16 36.12
CA HIS A 490 -11.19 -13.59 37.00
C HIS A 490 -12.55 -13.02 36.55
N ALA A 491 -12.61 -11.76 36.12
CA ALA A 491 -13.84 -11.17 35.60
C ALA A 491 -14.29 -11.81 34.27
N MET A 492 -13.34 -12.12 33.38
CA MET A 492 -13.60 -12.79 32.10
C MET A 492 -14.16 -14.21 32.30
N ILE A 493 -13.58 -14.98 33.22
CA ILE A 493 -14.08 -16.33 33.56
C ILE A 493 -15.52 -16.26 34.05
N ASN A 494 -15.79 -15.41 35.05
CA ASN A 494 -17.13 -15.22 35.59
C ASN A 494 -18.14 -14.76 34.52
N LEU A 495 -17.73 -13.88 33.61
CA LEU A 495 -18.57 -13.42 32.51
C LEU A 495 -18.94 -14.56 31.57
N ALA A 496 -17.98 -15.38 31.16
CA ALA A 496 -18.21 -16.51 30.27
C ALA A 496 -19.18 -17.52 30.91
N HIS A 497 -19.01 -17.84 32.19
CA HIS A 497 -19.94 -18.70 32.92
C HIS A 497 -21.34 -18.13 33.04
N ASN A 498 -21.49 -16.81 33.22
CA ASN A 498 -22.79 -16.15 33.20
C ASN A 498 -23.50 -16.26 31.84
N LEU A 499 -22.73 -16.38 30.76
CA LEU A 499 -23.22 -16.65 29.40
C LEU A 499 -23.35 -18.15 29.10
N LYS A 500 -23.07 -19.02 30.08
CA LYS A 500 -23.05 -20.49 29.95
C LYS A 500 -22.04 -21.00 28.91
N LEU A 501 -20.91 -20.31 28.80
CA LEU A 501 -19.78 -20.70 27.96
C LEU A 501 -18.72 -21.37 28.82
N GLU A 502 -18.07 -22.40 28.26
CA GLU A 502 -16.85 -22.98 28.82
C GLU A 502 -15.67 -22.03 28.59
N VAL A 503 -14.68 -22.05 29.47
CA VAL A 503 -13.49 -21.18 29.38
C VAL A 503 -12.22 -21.99 29.23
N VAL A 504 -11.41 -21.63 28.23
CA VAL A 504 -10.04 -22.12 28.07
C VAL A 504 -9.08 -20.97 28.36
N ALA A 505 -8.15 -21.15 29.28
CA ALA A 505 -7.04 -20.22 29.45
C ALA A 505 -5.81 -20.68 28.64
N GLU A 506 -5.30 -19.81 27.77
CA GLU A 506 -4.17 -20.12 26.92
C GLU A 506 -2.83 -19.65 27.48
N GLY A 507 -1.75 -20.29 27.03
CA GLY A 507 -0.39 -19.88 27.37
C GLY A 507 -0.02 -20.14 28.83
N VAL A 508 -0.59 -21.18 29.44
CA VAL A 508 -0.17 -21.61 30.79
C VAL A 508 1.24 -22.22 30.73
N GLU A 509 2.18 -21.60 31.42
CA GLU A 509 3.59 -21.98 31.44
C GLU A 509 4.10 -22.35 32.85
N THR A 510 3.43 -21.88 33.90
CA THR A 510 3.87 -22.09 35.30
C THR A 510 2.81 -22.81 36.16
N PRO A 511 3.23 -23.58 37.19
CA PRO A 511 2.33 -24.14 38.18
C PRO A 511 1.49 -23.08 38.92
N GLU A 512 2.05 -21.90 39.15
CA GLU A 512 1.39 -20.80 39.85
C GLU A 512 0.23 -20.21 39.02
N GLN A 513 0.41 -20.07 37.71
CA GLN A 513 -0.68 -19.69 36.79
C GLN A 513 -1.80 -20.72 36.82
N LEU A 514 -1.46 -22.01 36.80
CA LEU A 514 -2.41 -23.11 36.85
C LEU A 514 -3.24 -23.09 38.14
N ALA A 515 -2.58 -22.88 39.28
CA ALA A 515 -3.24 -22.78 40.58
C ALA A 515 -4.22 -21.60 40.64
N LEU A 516 -3.81 -20.42 40.17
CA LEU A 516 -4.69 -19.25 40.09
C LEU A 516 -5.90 -19.48 39.20
N LEU A 517 -5.71 -20.08 38.03
CA LEU A 517 -6.82 -20.38 37.10
C LEU A 517 -7.81 -21.37 37.70
N ARG A 518 -7.33 -22.36 38.46
CA ARG A 518 -8.18 -23.28 39.22
C ARG A 518 -8.97 -22.56 40.31
N ASP A 519 -8.33 -21.67 41.06
CA ASP A 519 -9.00 -20.86 42.10
C ASP A 519 -10.07 -19.95 41.51
N PHE A 520 -9.88 -19.49 40.28
CA PHE A 520 -10.88 -18.69 39.53
C PHE A 520 -12.00 -19.53 38.91
N GLY A 521 -11.91 -20.86 39.00
CA GLY A 521 -12.90 -21.77 38.43
C GLY A 521 -12.81 -21.95 36.92
N CYS A 522 -11.64 -21.72 36.31
CA CYS A 522 -11.45 -21.97 34.87
C CYS A 522 -11.71 -23.45 34.53
N ASP A 523 -12.37 -23.73 33.40
CA ASP A 523 -12.77 -25.09 33.02
C ASP A 523 -11.61 -25.86 32.39
N GLN A 524 -10.92 -25.24 31.43
CA GLN A 524 -9.87 -25.88 30.63
C GLN A 524 -8.62 -25.00 30.52
N VAL A 525 -7.47 -25.63 30.31
CA VAL A 525 -6.18 -24.93 30.12
C VAL A 525 -5.40 -25.50 28.96
N GLN A 526 -4.65 -24.62 28.32
CA GLN A 526 -3.73 -24.94 27.24
C GLN A 526 -2.44 -24.14 27.42
N GLY A 527 -1.29 -24.78 27.19
CA GLY A 527 -0.01 -24.09 27.25
C GLY A 527 1.18 -25.04 27.35
N TYR A 528 2.39 -24.48 27.33
CA TYR A 528 3.63 -25.26 27.34
C TYR A 528 3.88 -26.00 28.65
N PHE A 529 3.20 -25.61 29.73
CA PHE A 529 3.19 -26.40 30.97
C PHE A 529 2.58 -27.79 30.76
N ILE A 530 1.56 -27.91 29.90
CA ILE A 530 0.90 -29.17 29.58
C ILE A 530 1.69 -29.93 28.52
N SER A 531 1.87 -29.30 27.37
CA SER A 531 2.70 -29.79 26.27
C SER A 531 2.90 -28.70 25.21
N LYS A 532 4.04 -28.78 24.51
CA LYS A 532 4.21 -28.06 23.25
C LYS A 532 3.35 -28.71 22.16
N PRO A 533 3.06 -28.03 21.05
CA PRO A 533 2.43 -28.66 19.89
C PRO A 533 3.25 -29.86 19.40
N LEU A 534 2.60 -31.02 19.26
CA LEU A 534 3.24 -32.29 18.90
C LEU A 534 2.80 -32.75 17.50
N PRO A 535 3.68 -33.37 16.69
CA PRO A 535 3.25 -34.07 15.49
C PRO A 535 2.37 -35.28 15.87
N LEU A 536 1.51 -35.73 14.97
CA LEU A 536 0.50 -36.78 15.23
C LEU A 536 1.10 -38.06 15.86
N ALA A 537 2.28 -38.49 15.42
CA ALA A 537 2.92 -39.70 15.95
C ALA A 537 3.25 -39.56 17.45
N GLU A 538 3.87 -38.44 17.82
CA GLU A 538 4.23 -38.13 19.21
C GLU A 538 2.98 -37.84 20.06
N LEU A 539 1.94 -37.23 19.47
CA LEU A 539 0.66 -37.05 20.13
C LEU A 539 0.04 -38.38 20.54
N VAL A 540 0.03 -39.37 19.64
CA VAL A 540 -0.55 -40.68 19.98
C VAL A 540 0.20 -41.30 21.15
N ASP A 541 1.53 -41.26 21.13
CA ASP A 541 2.34 -41.79 22.22
C ASP A 541 2.07 -41.03 23.54
N TYR A 542 1.92 -39.70 23.47
CA TYR A 542 1.58 -38.85 24.62
C TYR A 542 0.22 -39.23 25.24
N LEU A 543 -0.79 -39.52 24.40
CA LEU A 543 -2.13 -39.91 24.84
C LEU A 543 -2.17 -41.36 25.37
N THR A 544 -1.39 -42.29 24.81
CA THR A 544 -1.43 -43.71 25.21
C THR A 544 -0.53 -44.07 26.39
N PHE A 545 0.64 -43.45 26.53
CA PHE A 545 1.67 -43.84 27.52
C PHE A 545 1.67 -43.03 28.82
N GLY A 546 0.63 -42.23 29.09
CA GLY A 546 0.40 -41.63 30.42
C GLY A 546 1.22 -40.39 30.77
N ALA A 547 1.88 -39.73 29.81
CA ALA A 547 2.51 -38.43 30.05
C ALA A 547 1.45 -37.34 30.39
N GLY A 548 0.25 -37.41 29.80
CA GLY A 548 -0.89 -36.59 30.22
C GLY A 548 -1.39 -36.89 31.64
N GLN A 549 -1.20 -38.13 32.13
CA GLN A 549 -1.55 -38.50 33.51
C GLN A 549 -0.55 -37.97 34.55
N GLN A 550 0.72 -37.73 34.20
CA GLN A 550 1.68 -37.13 35.13
C GLN A 550 1.37 -35.65 35.42
N VAL A 551 0.90 -34.90 34.42
CA VAL A 551 0.38 -33.54 34.64
C VAL A 551 -0.89 -33.59 35.49
N SER A 552 -1.78 -34.56 35.23
CA SER A 552 -2.95 -34.82 36.09
C SER A 552 -2.63 -35.22 37.53
N GLN A 553 -1.43 -35.75 37.81
CA GLN A 553 -0.97 -36.11 39.16
C GLN A 553 -0.21 -34.97 39.87
N ALA A 554 0.30 -34.00 39.11
CA ALA A 554 0.90 -32.76 39.63
C ALA A 554 -0.15 -31.65 39.88
N ILE A 555 -1.37 -31.90 39.42
CA ILE A 555 -2.59 -31.10 39.61
C ILE A 555 -3.32 -31.55 40.86
#